data_AF-A0A523S2S9-F1
#
_entry.id   AF-A0A523S2S9-F1
#
_cell.length_a   1.000
_cell.length_b   1.000
_cell.length_c   1.000
_cell.angle_alpha   90.00
_cell.angle_beta   90.00
_cell.angle_gamma   90.00
#
_symmetry.space_group_name_H-M   'P 1'
#
loop_
_entity.id
_entity.type
_entity.pdbx_description
1 polymer ?
#
loop_
_entity_poly.entity_id
_entity_poly.type
_entity_poly.pdbx_seq_one_letter_code
_entity_poly.pdbx_strand_id
1 'polypeptide(L)'
;MNSWEYQSKDGRSIKVRPANKKDASNLHSGFKNVVEEHMWLPTFTPNSLLADWVQWIERTNHNREVLLVAHVDGEYAGHLSLQPEEWHA
;
A
#
# COMPACT_ATOMS: atom_id res chain seq x y z
N MET A 1 1.43 12.12 -13.31
CA MET A 1 1.70 10.99 -12.39
C MET A 1 1.81 9.74 -13.24
N ASN A 2 2.96 9.08 -13.21
CA ASN A 2 3.18 7.90 -14.04
C ASN A 2 2.42 6.72 -13.42
N SER A 3 1.55 6.08 -14.20
CA SER A 3 1.07 4.73 -13.93
C SER A 3 1.78 3.78 -14.86
N TRP A 4 2.01 2.57 -14.40
CA TRP A 4 2.63 1.49 -15.17
C TRP A 4 1.62 0.37 -15.36
N GLU A 5 1.59 -0.18 -16.56
CA GLU A 5 0.69 -1.26 -16.96
C GLU A 5 1.53 -2.47 -17.35
N TYR A 6 1.14 -3.64 -16.83
CA TYR A 6 1.81 -4.91 -17.06
C TYR A 6 0.76 -6.00 -17.29
N GLN A 7 1.22 -7.15 -17.78
CA GLN A 7 0.41 -8.34 -17.88
C GLN A 7 1.09 -9.46 -17.07
N SER A 8 0.32 -10.16 -16.26
CA SER A 8 0.81 -11.34 -15.54
C SER A 8 1.07 -12.51 -16.51
N LYS A 9 1.74 -13.56 -16.02
CA LYS A 9 1.97 -14.80 -16.79
C LYS A 9 0.67 -15.52 -17.19
N ASP A 10 -0.41 -15.33 -16.43
CA ASP A 10 -1.73 -15.90 -16.71
C ASP A 10 -2.65 -14.95 -17.51
N GLY A 11 -2.12 -13.82 -17.99
CA GLY A 11 -2.81 -12.90 -18.92
C GLY A 11 -3.63 -11.78 -18.27
N ARG A 12 -3.70 -11.74 -16.93
CA ARG A 12 -4.42 -10.70 -16.17
C ARG A 12 -3.74 -9.35 -16.26
N SER A 13 -4.54 -8.29 -16.25
CA SER A 13 -4.06 -6.90 -16.35
C SER A 13 -3.58 -6.41 -14.99
N ILE A 14 -2.37 -5.86 -14.93
CA ILE A 14 -1.79 -5.30 -13.71
C ILE A 14 -1.56 -3.80 -13.91
N LYS A 15 -2.11 -2.98 -13.03
CA LYS A 15 -1.84 -1.54 -12.98
C LYS A 15 -1.15 -1.16 -11.68
N VAL A 16 0.04 -0.59 -11.79
CA VAL A 16 0.80 -0.05 -10.66
C VAL A 16 0.83 1.47 -10.75
N ARG A 17 0.62 2.16 -9.64
CA ARG A 17 0.69 3.63 -9.59
C ARG A 17 1.03 4.11 -8.18
N PRO A 18 1.48 5.36 -8.02
CA PRO A 18 1.52 5.99 -6.70
C PRO A 18 0.16 5.92 -6.00
N ALA A 19 0.20 5.73 -4.68
CA ALA A 19 -0.97 5.81 -3.83
C ALA A 19 -1.52 7.24 -3.79
N ASN A 20 -2.82 7.37 -3.63
CA ASN A 20 -3.48 8.63 -3.33
C ASN A 20 -4.46 8.43 -2.15
N LYS A 21 -4.94 9.53 -1.56
CA LYS A 21 -5.79 9.49 -0.37
C LYS A 21 -7.04 8.61 -0.48
N LYS A 22 -7.57 8.38 -1.69
CA LYS A 22 -8.74 7.50 -1.91
C LYS A 22 -8.40 6.02 -1.69
N ASP A 23 -7.13 5.66 -1.75
CA ASP A 23 -6.68 4.28 -1.56
C ASP A 23 -6.64 3.88 -0.06
N ALA A 24 -6.72 4.85 0.86
CA ALA A 24 -6.58 4.63 2.30
C ALA A 24 -7.48 3.50 2.82
N SER A 25 -8.73 3.42 2.35
CA SER A 25 -9.68 2.38 2.79
C SER A 25 -9.24 0.98 2.35
N ASN A 26 -8.70 0.86 1.14
CA ASN A 26 -8.22 -0.41 0.60
C ASN A 26 -6.93 -0.85 1.31
N LEU A 27 -6.02 0.10 1.57
CA LEU A 27 -4.77 -0.18 2.26
C LEU A 27 -5.02 -0.59 3.72
N HIS A 28 -5.89 0.13 4.43
CA HIS A 28 -6.26 -0.19 5.82
C HIS A 28 -6.96 -1.55 5.93
N SER A 29 -7.95 -1.81 5.07
CA SER A 29 -8.65 -3.10 5.05
C SER A 29 -7.71 -4.25 4.67
N GLY A 30 -6.86 -4.05 3.65
CA GLY A 30 -5.88 -5.06 3.22
C GLY A 30 -4.87 -5.39 4.33
N PHE A 31 -4.36 -4.39 5.04
CA PHE A 31 -3.49 -4.60 6.20
C PHE A 31 -4.20 -5.36 7.32
N LYS A 32 -5.42 -4.94 7.66
CA LYS A 32 -6.21 -5.59 8.71
C LYS A 32 -6.43 -7.07 8.41
N ASN A 33 -6.83 -7.41 7.19
CA ASN A 33 -7.03 -8.80 6.77
C ASN A 33 -5.75 -9.64 6.92
N VAL A 34 -4.60 -9.13 6.45
CA VAL A 34 -3.31 -9.85 6.54
C VAL A 34 -2.89 -10.08 8.00
N VAL A 35 -3.11 -9.09 8.87
CA VAL A 35 -2.78 -9.19 10.30
C VAL A 35 -3.72 -10.17 11.02
N GLU A 36 -5.03 -10.08 10.77
CA GLU A 36 -6.03 -10.98 11.36
C GLU A 36 -5.85 -12.43 10.90
N GLU A 37 -5.39 -12.66 9.67
CA GLU A 37 -5.00 -13.98 9.15
C GLU A 37 -3.66 -14.49 9.73
N HIS A 38 -3.01 -13.74 10.64
CA HIS A 38 -1.71 -14.05 11.24
C HIS A 38 -0.57 -14.26 10.22
N MET A 39 -0.73 -13.75 8.99
CA MET A 39 0.22 -13.99 7.91
C MET A 39 1.47 -13.11 7.98
N TRP A 40 1.48 -12.06 8.81
CA TRP A 40 2.61 -11.15 8.93
C TRP A 40 3.51 -11.50 10.12
N LEU A 41 3.06 -11.16 11.33
CA LEU A 41 3.73 -11.46 12.60
C LEU A 41 2.64 -11.48 13.70
N PRO A 42 2.54 -12.52 14.54
CA PRO A 42 1.47 -12.67 15.55
C PRO A 42 1.46 -11.59 16.64
N THR A 43 2.43 -10.66 16.62
CA THR A 43 2.56 -9.55 17.57
C THR A 43 1.97 -8.23 17.06
N PHE A 44 1.53 -8.16 15.80
CA PHE A 44 0.91 -6.95 15.27
C PHE A 44 -0.59 -6.95 15.53
N THR A 45 -1.11 -5.86 16.08
CA THR A 45 -2.55 -5.60 16.22
C THR A 45 -2.91 -4.38 15.39
N PRO A 46 -4.01 -4.42 14.59
CA PRO A 46 -4.40 -3.32 13.72
C PRO A 46 -5.04 -2.20 14.55
N ASN A 47 -4.22 -1.34 15.15
CA ASN A 47 -4.67 -0.26 16.05
C ASN A 47 -4.80 1.11 15.35
N SER A 48 -4.39 1.21 14.08
CA SER A 48 -4.47 2.45 13.29
C SER A 48 -5.89 2.73 12.82
N LEU A 49 -6.30 4.00 12.88
CA LEU A 49 -7.53 4.51 12.28
C LEU A 49 -7.33 4.79 10.79
N LEU A 50 -8.41 4.81 10.01
CA LEU A 50 -8.35 5.17 8.57
C LEU A 50 -7.69 6.54 8.33
N ALA A 51 -7.87 7.49 9.26
CA ALA A 51 -7.26 8.81 9.19
C ALA A 51 -5.71 8.76 9.20
N ASP A 52 -5.13 7.82 9.95
CA ASP A 52 -3.67 7.64 10.02
C ASP A 52 -3.12 7.20 8.65
N TRP A 53 -3.88 6.39 7.91
CA TRP A 53 -3.52 5.95 6.56
C TRP A 53 -3.61 7.07 5.53
N VAL A 54 -4.63 7.93 5.64
CA VAL A 54 -4.73 9.13 4.80
C VAL A 54 -3.51 10.03 5.03
N GLN A 55 -3.18 10.32 6.30
CA GLN A 55 -2.02 11.13 6.65
C GLN A 55 -0.71 10.51 6.17
N TRP A 56 -0.56 9.20 6.30
CA TRP A 56 0.62 8.49 5.81
C TRP A 56 0.78 8.62 4.30
N ILE A 57 -0.28 8.36 3.52
CA ILE A 57 -0.24 8.50 2.06
C ILE A 57 0.10 9.94 1.66
N GLU A 58 -0.49 10.94 2.31
CA GLU A 58 -0.18 12.35 2.04
C GLU A 58 1.30 12.64 2.34
N ARG A 59 1.83 12.18 3.48
CA ARG A 59 3.24 12.34 3.84
C ARG A 59 4.18 11.73 2.78
N THR A 60 3.85 10.55 2.24
CA THR A 60 4.70 9.91 1.22
C THR A 60 4.85 10.74 -0.05
N ASN A 61 3.91 11.62 -0.36
CA ASN A 61 4.01 12.52 -1.52
C ASN A 61 4.94 13.73 -1.28
N HIS A 62 5.30 14.01 -0.03
CA HIS A 62 6.12 15.16 0.35
C HIS A 62 7.52 14.77 0.86
N ASN A 63 7.76 13.48 1.08
CA ASN A 63 9.02 12.94 1.59
C ASN A 63 9.75 12.11 0.53
N ARG A 64 10.97 11.66 0.86
CA ARG A 64 11.74 10.67 0.08
C ARG A 64 11.22 9.24 0.26
N GLU A 65 9.92 9.09 0.53
CA GLU A 65 9.22 7.82 0.64
C GLU A 65 8.53 7.53 -0.70
N VAL A 66 8.35 6.25 -1.04
CA VAL A 66 7.56 5.83 -2.19
C VAL A 66 6.48 4.89 -1.70
N LEU A 67 5.23 5.19 -2.02
CA LEU A 67 4.09 4.32 -1.76
C LEU A 67 3.36 4.02 -3.07
N LEU A 68 3.41 2.76 -3.49
CA LEU A 68 2.78 2.27 -4.70
C LEU A 68 1.60 1.36 -4.36
N VAL A 69 0.56 1.41 -5.18
CA VAL A 69 -0.57 0.49 -5.14
C VAL A 69 -0.65 -0.29 -6.44
N ALA A 70 -1.00 -1.57 -6.34
CA ALA A 70 -1.20 -2.46 -7.46
C ALA A 70 -2.68 -2.85 -7.56
N HIS A 71 -3.19 -2.88 -8.79
CA HIS A 71 -4.50 -3.42 -9.11
C HIS A 71 -4.35 -4.57 -10.10
N VAL A 72 -5.07 -5.66 -9.90
CA VAL A 72 -5.15 -6.80 -10.82
C VAL A 72 -6.59 -6.90 -11.31
N ASP A 73 -6.79 -6.83 -12.63
CA ASP A 73 -8.11 -6.81 -13.27
C ASP A 73 -9.06 -5.72 -12.71
N GLY A 74 -8.48 -4.58 -12.29
CA GLY A 74 -9.21 -3.45 -11.72
C GLY A 74 -9.38 -3.49 -10.19
N GLU A 75 -9.12 -4.62 -9.56
CA GLU A 75 -9.26 -4.82 -8.12
C GLU A 75 -7.98 -4.53 -7.37
N TYR A 76 -8.07 -3.94 -6.17
CA TYR A 76 -6.89 -3.71 -5.33
C TYR A 76 -6.23 -5.03 -4.94
N ALA A 77 -4.95 -5.17 -5.29
CA ALA A 77 -4.18 -6.38 -5.04
C ALA A 77 -3.16 -6.22 -3.91
N GLY A 78 -2.79 -4.99 -3.57
CA GLY A 78 -1.82 -4.72 -2.52
C GLY A 78 -1.09 -3.39 -2.70
N HIS A 79 -0.13 -3.14 -1.81
CA HIS A 79 0.72 -1.97 -1.84
C HIS A 79 2.17 -2.33 -1.54
N LEU A 80 3.08 -1.44 -1.92
CA LEU A 80 4.50 -1.49 -1.60
C LEU A 80 4.90 -0.12 -1.06
N SER A 81 5.48 -0.10 0.14
CA SER A 81 6.16 1.07 0.67
C SER A 81 7.67 0.89 0.61
N LEU A 82 8.37 1.95 0.20
CA LEU A 82 9.82 2.08 0.30
C LEU A 82 10.08 3.34 1.10
N GLN A 83 10.77 3.19 2.21
CA GLN A 83 11.15 4.29 3.09
C GLN A 83 12.67 4.31 3.19
N PRO A 84 13.30 5.50 3.22
CA PRO A 84 14.72 5.58 3.51
C PRO A 84 14.97 4.97 4.88
N GLU A 85 16.06 4.22 4.99
CA GLU A 85 16.50 3.67 6.25
C GLU A 85 17.04 4.81 7.13
N GLU A 86 16.33 5.14 8.21
CA GLU A 86 16.76 6.13 9.21
C GLU A 86 17.51 5.45 10.35
N TRP A 87 18.65 4.83 10.05
CA TRP A 87 19.59 4.44 11.12
C TRP A 87 20.52 5.63 11.37
N HIS A 88 20.45 6.17 12.60
CA HIS A 88 21.28 7.27 13.10
C HIS A 88 21.01 8.68 12.52
N ALA A 89 19.75 9.09 12.38
CA ALA A 89 19.40 10.51 12.32
C ALA A 89 19.40 11.15 13.71
#